data_AF-X0W9M0-F1
#
_entry.id   AF-X0W9M0-F1
#
_cell.length_a   1.000
_cell.length_b   1.000
_cell.length_c   1.000
_cell.angle_alpha   90.00
_cell.angle_beta   90.00
_cell.angle_gamma   90.00
#
_symmetry.space_group_name_H-M   'P 1'
#
loop_
_entity.id
_entity.type
_entity.pdbx_description
1 polymer ?
#
loop_
_entity_poly.entity_id
_entity_poly.type
_entity_poly.pdbx_seq_one_letter_code
_entity_poly.pdbx_strand_id
1 'polypeptide(L)'
;MPNNDRLGKSAHITDEDRFWMKTMSEMAGKSIDSIEAAAKQLVTMITVVEGVYAAGLVFKANSAVMLFIIGLPFILWLVSLFFALQVFKSKKYPYFSKSPSLAKNTFYEIADYKQKHLDWAYATFAVSFIIAIATIVYGLCTGSVG
;
A
#
# COMPACT_ATOMS: atom_id res chain seq x y z
N MET A 1 22.99 -15.35 53.69
CA MET A 1 21.75 -14.62 53.37
C MET A 1 21.91 -14.01 51.98
N PRO A 2 21.09 -14.37 50.98
CA PRO A 2 21.19 -13.76 49.66
C PRO A 2 20.57 -12.35 49.68
N ASN A 3 21.33 -11.43 49.11
CA ASN A 3 21.10 -9.99 49.12
C ASN A 3 19.88 -9.59 48.26
N ASN A 4 18.94 -8.88 48.88
CA ASN A 4 17.61 -8.52 48.40
C ASN A 4 17.57 -7.15 47.68
N ASP A 5 18.71 -6.65 47.21
CA ASP A 5 18.88 -5.31 46.63
C ASP A 5 18.41 -5.16 45.17
N ARG A 6 17.74 -6.16 44.59
CA ARG A 6 17.28 -6.11 43.18
C ARG A 6 15.88 -5.52 42.99
N LEU A 7 15.24 -5.03 44.05
CA LEU A 7 13.90 -4.45 44.02
C LEU A 7 13.91 -2.95 44.30
N GLY A 8 14.58 -2.16 43.44
CA GLY A 8 14.65 -0.72 43.71
C GLY A 8 15.40 0.13 42.69
N LYS A 9 15.00 0.10 41.42
CA LYS A 9 15.30 1.21 40.51
C LYS A 9 14.15 1.33 39.51
N SER A 10 13.06 1.96 39.93
CA SER A 10 12.14 2.60 38.99
C SER A 10 12.98 3.61 38.21
N ALA A 11 13.42 3.22 37.01
CA ALA A 11 14.18 4.09 36.12
C ALA A 11 13.42 5.41 36.00
N HIS A 12 13.97 6.47 36.58
CA HIS A 12 13.39 7.79 36.48
C HIS A 12 13.45 8.16 35.01
N ILE A 13 12.30 8.17 34.33
CA ILE A 13 12.20 8.59 32.93
C ILE A 13 12.73 10.03 32.88
N THR A 14 13.84 10.24 32.18
CA THR A 14 14.45 11.57 32.03
C THR A 14 13.61 12.43 31.08
N ASP A 15 13.79 13.75 31.10
CA ASP A 15 13.15 14.64 30.12
C ASP A 15 13.60 14.31 28.68
N GLU A 16 14.86 13.86 28.52
CA GLU A 16 15.39 13.38 27.25
C GLU A 16 14.68 12.10 26.79
N ASP A 17 14.45 11.13 27.68
CA ASP A 17 13.67 9.92 27.36
C ASP A 17 12.25 10.27 26.90
N ARG A 18 11.59 11.23 27.56
CA ARG A 18 10.26 11.72 27.15
C ARG A 18 10.28 12.37 25.78
N PHE A 19 11.31 13.20 25.50
CA PHE A 19 11.48 13.84 24.20
C PHE A 19 11.61 12.79 23.09
N TRP A 20 12.57 11.87 23.22
CA TRP A 20 12.79 10.83 22.22
C TRP A 20 11.59 9.89 22.06
N MET A 21 10.87 9.55 23.14
CA MET A 21 9.63 8.78 23.06
C MET A 21 8.55 9.51 22.26
N LYS A 22 8.38 10.82 22.48
CA LYS A 22 7.40 11.63 21.75
C LYS A 22 7.79 11.74 20.28
N THR A 23 9.05 12.04 19.97
CA THR A 23 9.56 12.12 18.59
C THR A 23 9.36 10.80 17.85
N MET A 24 9.66 9.66 18.47
CA MET A 24 9.44 8.34 17.86
C MET A 24 7.95 8.07 17.59
N SER A 25 7.06 8.46 18.50
CA SER A 25 5.60 8.34 18.31
C SER A 25 5.10 9.22 17.15
N GLU A 26 5.61 10.45 17.03
CA GLU A 26 5.28 11.35 15.93
C GLU A 26 5.81 10.86 14.58
N MET A 27 7.06 10.39 14.53
CA MET A 27 7.63 9.80 13.31
C MET A 27 6.86 8.55 12.88
N ALA A 28 6.44 7.73 13.84
CA ALA A 28 5.59 6.58 13.61
C ALA A 28 4.26 7.00 12.95
N GLY A 29 3.53 7.95 13.53
CA GLY A 29 2.30 8.49 12.94
C GLY A 29 2.50 9.01 11.51
N LYS A 30 3.53 9.84 11.30
CA LYS A 30 3.88 10.38 9.97
C LYS A 30 4.21 9.31 8.95
N SER A 31 4.80 8.18 9.36
CA SER A 31 5.08 7.07 8.46
C SER A 31 3.79 6.45 7.92
N ILE A 32 2.78 6.24 8.77
CA ILE A 32 1.47 5.73 8.32
C ILE A 32 0.81 6.73 7.38
N ASP A 33 0.82 8.01 7.73
CA ASP A 33 0.26 9.07 6.89
C ASP A 33 0.92 9.11 5.51
N SER A 34 2.25 8.94 5.45
CA SER A 34 3.01 8.86 4.21
C SER A 34 2.62 7.64 3.37
N ILE A 35 2.43 6.47 3.98
CA ILE A 35 1.98 5.25 3.29
C ILE A 35 0.57 5.45 2.71
N GLU A 36 -0.33 6.05 3.48
CA GLU A 36 -1.69 6.34 3.02
C GLU A 36 -1.70 7.40 1.90
N ALA A 37 -0.85 8.42 1.99
CA ALA A 37 -0.70 9.41 0.93
C ALA A 37 -0.21 8.77 -0.38
N ALA A 38 0.78 7.87 -0.30
CA ALA A 38 1.27 7.12 -1.46
C ALA A 38 0.19 6.22 -2.06
N ALA A 39 -0.60 5.53 -1.22
CA ALA A 39 -1.74 4.75 -1.69
C ALA A 39 -2.78 5.60 -2.42
N LYS A 40 -3.07 6.82 -1.94
CA LYS A 40 -4.01 7.75 -2.62
C LYS A 40 -3.49 8.14 -3.99
N GLN A 41 -2.21 8.50 -4.08
CA GLN A 41 -1.58 8.83 -5.36
C GLN A 41 -1.64 7.66 -6.34
N LEU A 42 -1.37 6.44 -5.87
CA LEU A 42 -1.46 5.24 -6.69
C LEU A 42 -2.89 4.99 -7.18
N VAL A 43 -3.90 5.12 -6.32
CA VAL A 43 -5.31 5.04 -6.71
C VAL A 43 -5.64 6.06 -7.80
N THR A 44 -5.25 7.33 -7.63
CA THR A 44 -5.46 8.37 -8.65
C THR A 44 -4.82 7.99 -9.98
N MET A 45 -3.57 7.50 -9.94
CA MET A 45 -2.84 7.11 -11.15
C MET A 45 -3.52 5.93 -11.87
N ILE A 46 -3.93 4.89 -11.12
CA ILE A 46 -4.66 3.74 -11.66
C ILE A 46 -5.94 4.19 -12.33
N THR A 47 -6.77 5.00 -11.66
CA THR A 47 -8.05 5.47 -12.20
C THR A 47 -7.87 6.30 -13.48
N VAL A 48 -6.84 7.14 -13.56
CA VAL A 48 -6.54 7.91 -14.77
C VAL A 48 -6.17 6.99 -15.93
N VAL A 49 -5.25 6.05 -15.70
CA VAL A 49 -4.80 5.10 -16.73
C VAL A 49 -5.96 4.21 -17.19
N GLU A 50 -6.77 3.73 -16.25
CA GLU A 50 -7.95 2.91 -16.51
C GLU A 50 -8.96 3.65 -17.41
N GLY A 51 -9.25 4.92 -17.12
CA GLY A 51 -10.15 5.74 -17.91
C GLY A 51 -9.66 5.97 -19.35
N VAL A 52 -8.38 6.32 -19.51
CA VAL A 52 -7.76 6.51 -20.84
C VAL A 52 -7.77 5.20 -21.64
N TYR A 53 -7.46 4.09 -20.99
CA TYR A 53 -7.41 2.79 -21.63
C TYR A 53 -8.81 2.27 -22.01
N ALA A 54 -9.80 2.43 -21.13
CA ALA A 54 -11.18 2.06 -21.39
C ALA A 54 -11.75 2.81 -22.61
N ALA A 55 -11.44 4.11 -22.73
CA ALA A 55 -11.83 4.90 -23.89
C ALA A 55 -11.26 4.30 -25.19
N GLY A 56 -10.00 3.83 -25.19
CA GLY A 56 -9.39 3.17 -26.35
C GLY A 56 -9.96 1.78 -26.66
N LEU A 57 -10.39 1.03 -25.64
CA LEU A 57 -10.95 -0.31 -25.74
C LEU A 57 -12.29 -0.35 -26.50
N VAL A 58 -13.17 0.61 -26.20
CA VAL A 58 -14.53 0.69 -26.77
C VAL A 58 -14.51 0.82 -28.29
N PHE A 59 -13.46 1.43 -28.87
CA PHE A 59 -13.37 1.63 -30.32
C PHE A 59 -12.77 0.45 -31.10
N LYS A 60 -12.15 -0.54 -30.44
CA LYS A 60 -11.29 -1.53 -31.14
C LYS A 60 -11.64 -2.99 -30.91
N ALA A 61 -12.55 -3.30 -29.98
CA ALA A 61 -12.84 -4.67 -29.60
C ALA A 61 -13.85 -5.35 -30.54
N ASN A 62 -13.38 -5.91 -31.67
CA ASN A 62 -14.25 -6.58 -32.66
C ASN A 62 -14.29 -8.13 -32.49
N SER A 63 -13.56 -8.71 -31.55
CA SER A 63 -13.59 -10.16 -31.26
C SER A 63 -13.41 -10.47 -29.77
N ALA A 64 -13.97 -11.60 -29.33
CA ALA A 64 -13.87 -12.06 -27.94
C ALA A 64 -12.42 -12.33 -27.49
N VAL A 65 -11.56 -12.81 -28.40
CA VAL A 65 -10.13 -13.04 -28.12
C VAL A 65 -9.41 -11.71 -27.89
N MET A 66 -9.70 -10.70 -28.70
CA MET A 66 -9.14 -9.36 -28.56
C MET A 66 -9.63 -8.67 -27.28
N LEU A 67 -10.87 -8.90 -26.88
CA LEU A 67 -11.39 -8.48 -25.57
C LEU A 67 -10.64 -9.10 -24.40
N PHE A 68 -10.27 -10.38 -24.47
CA PHE A 68 -9.50 -11.03 -23.41
C PHE A 68 -8.06 -10.49 -23.32
N ILE A 69 -7.37 -10.34 -24.45
CA ILE A 69 -5.98 -9.87 -24.48
C ILE A 69 -5.89 -8.40 -24.07
N ILE A 70 -6.81 -7.56 -24.55
CA ILE A 70 -6.85 -6.14 -24.21
C ILE A 70 -7.49 -5.92 -22.83
N GLY A 71 -8.39 -6.78 -22.37
CA GLY A 71 -9.01 -6.70 -21.04
C GLY A 71 -8.12 -7.17 -19.89
N LEU A 72 -7.09 -7.98 -20.14
CA LEU A 72 -6.23 -8.52 -19.09
C LEU A 72 -5.52 -7.43 -18.23
N PRO A 73 -4.90 -6.38 -18.82
CA PRO A 73 -4.36 -5.26 -18.05
C PRO A 73 -5.40 -4.58 -17.16
N PHE A 74 -6.63 -4.43 -17.66
CA PHE A 74 -7.72 -3.80 -16.93
C PHE A 74 -8.08 -4.60 -15.66
N ILE A 75 -8.17 -5.92 -15.77
CA ILE A 75 -8.41 -6.80 -14.61
C ILE A 75 -7.27 -6.67 -13.59
N LEU A 76 -6.02 -6.63 -14.05
CA LEU A 76 -4.87 -6.49 -13.15
C LEU A 76 -4.83 -5.11 -12.47
N TRP A 77 -5.27 -4.04 -13.14
CA TRP A 77 -5.43 -2.73 -12.50
C TRP A 77 -6.48 -2.75 -11.41
N LEU A 78 -7.61 -3.43 -11.60
CA LEU A 78 -8.61 -3.62 -10.54
C LEU A 78 -8.04 -4.39 -9.35
N VAL A 79 -7.22 -5.41 -9.59
CA VAL A 79 -6.52 -6.14 -8.51
C VAL A 79 -5.54 -5.21 -7.78
N SER A 80 -4.78 -4.39 -8.50
CA SER A 80 -3.88 -3.38 -7.91
C SER A 80 -4.66 -2.36 -7.07
N LEU A 81 -5.79 -1.87 -7.59
CA LEU A 81 -6.67 -0.94 -6.90
C LEU A 81 -7.21 -1.55 -5.61
N PHE A 82 -7.60 -2.83 -5.64
CA PHE A 82 -8.03 -3.56 -4.46
C PHE A 82 -6.93 -3.58 -3.39
N PHE A 83 -5.68 -3.88 -3.74
CA PHE A 83 -4.57 -3.84 -2.78
C PHE A 83 -4.33 -2.43 -2.22
N ALA A 84 -4.37 -1.40 -3.07
CA ALA A 84 -4.22 -0.01 -2.63
C ALA A 84 -5.34 0.42 -1.65
N LEU A 85 -6.59 -0.01 -1.90
CA LEU A 85 -7.71 0.29 -1.00
C LEU A 85 -7.59 -0.40 0.37
N GLN A 86 -6.92 -1.56 0.44
CA GLN A 86 -6.68 -2.24 1.71
C GLN A 86 -5.75 -1.45 2.63
N VAL A 87 -4.92 -0.55 2.09
CA VAL A 87 -4.08 0.36 2.88
C VAL A 87 -4.94 1.29 3.74
N PHE A 88 -6.13 1.70 3.28
CA PHE A 88 -7.03 2.58 4.04
C PHE A 88 -7.88 1.87 5.09
N LYS A 89 -7.91 0.53 5.12
CA LYS A 89 -8.70 -0.18 6.13
C LYS A 89 -8.11 0.05 7.51
N SER A 90 -8.80 0.88 8.30
CA SER A 90 -8.53 1.04 9.72
C SER A 90 -9.06 -0.20 10.45
N LYS A 91 -8.15 -1.10 10.87
CA LYS A 91 -8.51 -2.16 11.82
C LYS A 91 -8.73 -1.49 13.18
N LYS A 92 -9.84 -1.82 13.86
CA LYS A 92 -10.08 -1.33 15.23
C LYS A 92 -9.07 -2.00 16.16
N TYR A 93 -7.99 -1.30 16.50
CA TYR A 93 -7.03 -1.79 17.49
C TYR A 93 -7.55 -1.50 18.90
N PRO A 94 -7.63 -2.51 19.78
CA PRO A 94 -7.95 -2.26 21.18
C PRO A 94 -6.90 -1.31 21.78
N TYR A 95 -7.38 -0.22 22.37
CA TYR A 95 -6.57 0.85 22.94
C TYR A 95 -5.91 0.34 24.23
N PHE A 96 -4.75 -0.30 24.12
CA PHE A 96 -3.99 -0.78 25.28
C PHE A 96 -3.22 0.39 25.93
N SER A 97 -3.89 1.17 26.78
CA SER A 97 -3.31 2.37 27.42
C SER A 97 -2.22 2.07 28.47
N LYS A 98 -1.92 0.80 28.78
CA LYS A 98 -1.10 0.41 29.94
C LYS A 98 0.26 -0.22 29.62
N SER A 99 0.69 -0.29 28.35
CA SER A 99 2.03 -0.79 28.03
C SER A 99 2.62 -0.13 26.77
N PRO A 100 3.73 0.63 26.89
CA PRO A 100 4.44 1.24 25.76
C PRO A 100 4.96 0.22 24.74
N SER A 101 5.32 -0.99 25.18
CA SER A 101 5.82 -2.05 24.29
C SER A 101 4.72 -2.65 23.42
N LEU A 102 3.50 -2.77 23.96
CA LEU A 102 2.33 -3.23 23.20
C LEU A 102 1.92 -2.19 22.14
N ALA A 103 1.87 -0.90 22.50
CA ALA A 103 1.58 0.17 21.54
C ALA A 103 2.61 0.22 20.40
N LYS A 104 3.90 0.04 20.73
CA LYS A 104 4.99 -0.04 19.75
C LYS A 104 4.80 -1.22 18.79
N ASN A 105 4.55 -2.42 19.30
CA ASN A 105 4.37 -3.61 18.46
C ASN A 105 3.13 -3.49 17.56
N THR A 106 2.01 -3.02 18.09
CA THR A 106 0.80 -2.77 17.29
C THR A 106 1.06 -1.75 16.17
N PHE A 107 1.84 -0.70 16.42
CA PHE A 107 2.23 0.24 15.38
C PHE A 107 3.04 -0.43 14.27
N TYR A 108 4.08 -1.20 14.61
CA TYR A 108 4.90 -1.89 13.61
C TYR A 108 4.08 -2.88 12.79
N GLU A 109 3.16 -3.61 13.42
CA GLU A 109 2.25 -4.53 12.72
C GLU A 109 1.33 -3.78 11.74
N ILE A 110 0.85 -2.59 12.09
CA ILE A 110 0.03 -1.75 11.19
C ILE A 110 0.87 -1.26 10.02
N ALA A 111 2.03 -0.68 10.32
CA ALA A 111 2.91 -0.10 9.31
C ALA A 111 3.39 -1.17 8.31
N ASP A 112 3.84 -2.32 8.81
CA ASP A 112 4.28 -3.45 7.97
C ASP A 112 3.14 -4.02 7.13
N TYR A 113 1.95 -4.20 7.72
CA TYR A 113 0.77 -4.65 6.98
C TYR A 113 0.40 -3.69 5.86
N LYS A 114 0.34 -2.38 6.13
CA LYS A 114 -0.02 -1.36 5.13
C LYS A 114 1.07 -1.25 4.05
N GLN A 115 2.34 -1.23 4.44
CA GLN A 115 3.46 -1.18 3.51
C GLN A 115 3.44 -2.39 2.56
N LYS A 116 3.25 -3.60 3.09
CA LYS A 116 3.19 -4.81 2.27
C LYS A 116 2.05 -4.76 1.24
N HIS A 117 0.87 -4.25 1.62
CA HIS A 117 -0.24 -4.09 0.67
C HIS A 117 0.07 -3.03 -0.40
N LEU A 118 0.74 -1.93 -0.02
CA LEU A 118 1.18 -0.92 -0.95
C LEU A 118 2.21 -1.46 -1.95
N ASP A 119 3.17 -2.26 -1.47
CA ASP A 119 4.18 -2.90 -2.33
C ASP A 119 3.54 -3.87 -3.33
N TRP A 120 2.57 -4.68 -2.89
CA TRP A 120 1.79 -5.55 -3.78
C TRP A 120 0.98 -4.76 -4.81
N ALA A 121 0.39 -3.63 -4.42
CA ALA A 121 -0.31 -2.74 -5.34
C ALA A 121 0.66 -2.21 -6.40
N TYR A 122 1.81 -1.67 -6.01
CA TYR A 122 2.83 -1.19 -6.94
C TYR A 122 3.34 -2.28 -7.88
N ALA A 123 3.67 -3.46 -7.36
CA ALA A 123 4.15 -4.58 -8.17
C ALA A 123 3.11 -5.02 -9.20
N THR A 124 1.85 -5.15 -8.78
CA THR A 124 0.74 -5.53 -9.67
C THR A 124 0.50 -4.45 -10.74
N PHE A 125 0.53 -3.17 -10.34
CA PHE A 125 0.41 -2.06 -11.27
C PHE A 125 1.55 -2.02 -12.30
N ALA A 126 2.80 -2.20 -11.87
CA ALA A 126 3.95 -2.20 -12.77
C ALA A 126 3.87 -3.34 -13.80
N VAL A 127 3.56 -4.57 -13.34
CA VAL A 127 3.41 -5.74 -14.22
C VAL A 127 2.27 -5.53 -15.22
N SER A 128 1.11 -5.07 -14.76
CA SER A 128 -0.03 -4.80 -15.64
C SER A 128 0.25 -3.71 -16.67
N PHE A 129 1.01 -2.68 -16.30
CA PHE A 129 1.41 -1.61 -17.22
C PHE A 129 2.34 -2.14 -18.33
N ILE A 130 3.28 -3.03 -18.00
CA ILE A 130 4.15 -3.70 -18.99
C ILE A 130 3.30 -4.54 -19.95
N ILE A 131 2.34 -5.30 -19.44
CA ILE A 131 1.42 -6.10 -20.27
C ILE A 131 0.58 -5.18 -21.17
N ALA A 132 0.06 -4.07 -20.64
CA ALA A 132 -0.72 -3.10 -21.42
C ALA A 132 0.08 -2.56 -22.61
N ILE A 133 1.33 -2.15 -22.38
CA ILE A 133 2.23 -1.67 -23.44
C ILE A 133 2.47 -2.79 -24.46
N ALA A 134 2.79 -4.00 -24.01
CA ALA A 134 3.04 -5.13 -24.90
C ALA A 134 1.82 -5.43 -25.79
N THR A 135 0.61 -5.39 -25.23
CA THR A 135 -0.65 -5.58 -25.97
C THR A 135 -0.88 -4.47 -26.99
N ILE A 136 -0.63 -3.21 -26.63
CA ILE A 136 -0.74 -2.08 -27.56
C ILE A 136 0.26 -2.22 -28.72
N VAL A 137 1.52 -2.53 -28.42
CA VAL A 137 2.58 -2.72 -29.43
C VAL A 137 2.25 -3.89 -30.35
N TYR A 138 1.82 -5.02 -29.79
CA TYR A 138 1.38 -6.18 -30.57
C TYR A 138 0.24 -5.83 -31.53
N GLY A 139 -0.77 -5.09 -31.04
CA GLY A 139 -1.87 -4.61 -31.87
C GLY A 139 -1.40 -3.72 -33.02
N LEU A 140 -0.46 -2.79 -32.76
CA LEU A 140 0.11 -1.90 -33.78
C LEU A 140 0.91 -2.67 -34.84
N CYS A 141 1.76 -3.61 -34.42
CA CYS A 141 2.61 -4.39 -35.34
C CYS A 141 1.82 -5.36 -36.23
N THR A 142 0.70 -5.89 -35.75
CA THR A 142 -0.11 -6.86 -36.50
C THR A 142 -1.07 -6.22 -37.50
N GLY A 143 -1.07 -4.90 -37.63
CA GLY A 143 -1.96 -4.19 -38.56
C GLY A 143 -3.45 -4.32 -38.23
N SER A 144 -3.80 -4.94 -37.11
CA SER A 144 -5.17 -5.01 -36.58
C SER A 144 -5.66 -3.66 -36.03
N VAL A 145 -4.85 -2.61 -36.21
CA VAL A 145 -5.19 -1.21 -35.96
C VAL A 145 -5.42 -0.54 -37.32
N GLY A 146 -6.55 -0.88 -37.92
CA GLY A 146 -7.08 -0.34 -39.17
C GLY A 146 -8.56 -0.68 -39.26
#